data_AF-A0A5T1BTX3-F1
#
_entry.id   AF-A0A5T1BTX3-F1
#
_cell.length_a   1.000
_cell.length_b   1.000
_cell.length_c   1.000
_cell.angle_alpha   90.00
_cell.angle_beta   90.00
_cell.angle_gamma   90.00
#
_symmetry.space_group_name_H-M   'P 1'
#
loop_
_entity.id
_entity.type
_entity.pdbx_description
1 polymer ?
#
loop_
_entity_poly.entity_id
_entity_poly.type
_entity_poly.pdbx_seq_one_letter_code
_entity_poly.pdbx_strand_id
1 'polypeptide(L)'
;MLKKLANCLILGSLFTSSAFAGDFLAKVSNGALSDNSQGVKALNLDEMKQVKGGYQVLTSKLGNSEYIALAIPDNTTTYKQLVAIYTVTGDNTFSNTFLGYTVKRNIAISSSGKPYVLFNYGVALLDRQTGLHRVNSSEILNNNQVIKELTMKYKTQFESNLGGWTARARR
;
A
#
# COMPACT_ATOMS: atom_id res chain seq x y z
N MET A 1 1.47 26.86 46.10
CA MET A 1 2.02 25.70 45.35
C MET A 1 1.03 25.13 44.32
N LEU A 2 -0.28 25.24 44.53
CA LEU A 2 -1.33 24.78 43.59
C LEU A 2 -1.28 25.45 42.19
N LYS A 3 -0.87 26.73 42.12
CA LYS A 3 -0.76 27.48 40.84
C LYS A 3 0.31 26.94 39.88
N LYS A 4 1.37 26.28 40.39
CA LYS A 4 2.42 25.68 39.55
C LYS A 4 1.98 24.32 38.97
N LEU A 5 1.14 23.58 39.70
CA LEU A 5 0.59 22.30 39.25
C LEU A 5 -0.52 22.48 38.19
N ALA A 6 -1.33 23.54 38.29
CA ALA A 6 -2.35 23.86 37.30
C ALA A 6 -1.76 24.16 35.91
N ASN A 7 -0.60 24.82 35.82
CA ASN A 7 0.06 25.10 34.53
C ASN A 7 0.67 23.84 33.88
N CYS A 8 1.04 22.81 34.64
CA CYS A 8 1.52 21.53 34.07
C CYS A 8 0.38 20.66 33.54
N LEU A 9 -0.82 20.74 34.12
CA LEU A 9 -1.97 19.93 33.70
C LEU A 9 -2.52 20.35 32.31
N ILE A 10 -2.39 21.62 31.94
CA ILE A 10 -2.78 22.14 30.61
C ILE A 10 -1.81 21.69 29.51
N LEU A 11 -0.53 21.50 29.85
CA LEU A 11 0.46 20.93 28.92
C LEU A 11 0.26 19.43 28.70
N GLY A 12 -0.21 18.69 29.71
CA GLY A 12 -0.46 17.25 29.62
C GLY A 12 -1.65 16.87 28.73
N SER A 13 -2.70 17.71 28.65
CA SER A 13 -3.86 17.47 27.78
C SER A 13 -3.64 17.87 26.32
N LEU A 14 -2.55 18.59 26.00
CA LEU A 14 -2.25 19.03 24.63
C LEU A 14 -1.58 17.93 23.78
N PHE A 15 -1.04 16.88 24.40
CA PHE A 15 -0.34 15.79 23.69
C PHE A 15 -1.26 14.68 23.17
N THR A 16 -2.57 14.71 23.48
CA THR A 16 -3.49 13.58 23.21
C THR A 16 -4.31 13.70 21.93
N SER A 17 -4.06 14.69 21.06
CA SER A 17 -4.72 14.75 19.76
C SER A 17 -3.79 15.27 18.66
N SER A 18 -3.30 14.32 17.84
CA SER A 18 -2.54 14.57 16.61
C SER A 18 -3.29 15.40 15.56
N ALA A 19 -4.56 15.74 15.79
CA ALA A 19 -5.42 16.53 14.91
C ALA A 19 -5.16 18.06 14.97
N PHE A 20 -4.30 18.56 15.86
CA PHE A 20 -4.10 20.01 16.07
C PHE A 20 -2.73 20.56 15.65
N ALA A 21 -1.82 19.73 15.11
CA ALA A 21 -0.45 20.19 14.82
C ALA A 21 -0.39 21.28 13.72
N GLY A 22 -1.20 21.16 12.65
CA GLY A 22 -1.26 22.15 11.56
C GLY A 22 -1.78 23.51 12.04
N ASP A 23 -2.82 23.50 12.88
CA ASP A 23 -3.41 24.70 13.49
C ASP A 23 -2.47 25.38 14.50
N PHE A 24 -1.63 24.59 15.18
CA PHE A 24 -0.65 25.11 16.14
C PHE A 24 0.49 25.86 15.45
N LEU A 25 1.05 25.30 14.37
CA LEU A 25 2.10 25.99 13.60
C LEU A 25 1.58 27.28 12.96
N ALA A 26 0.36 27.26 12.43
CA ALA A 26 -0.30 28.45 11.90
C ALA A 26 -0.50 29.52 12.99
N LYS A 27 -0.91 29.13 14.21
CA LYS A 27 -1.10 30.07 15.33
C LYS A 27 0.20 30.62 15.91
N VAL A 28 1.25 29.82 16.03
CA VAL A 28 2.55 30.25 16.57
C VAL A 28 3.32 31.11 15.57
N SER A 29 3.13 30.87 14.28
CA SER A 29 3.80 31.62 13.21
C SER A 29 3.04 32.86 12.73
N ASN A 30 1.92 33.24 13.36
CA ASN A 30 1.00 34.28 12.85
C ASN A 30 0.61 34.05 11.37
N GLY A 31 0.45 32.79 10.96
CA GLY A 31 0.12 32.41 9.59
C GLY A 31 1.28 32.41 8.59
N ALA A 32 2.52 32.67 9.03
CA ALA A 32 3.69 32.62 8.15
C ALA A 32 4.02 31.18 7.68
N LEU A 33 3.88 30.18 8.56
CA LEU A 33 3.96 28.76 8.24
C LEU A 33 2.59 28.10 8.48
N SER A 34 1.91 27.78 7.39
CA SER A 34 0.64 27.05 7.37
C SER A 34 0.60 26.15 6.13
N ASP A 35 -0.19 25.08 6.19
CA ASP A 35 -0.50 24.23 5.03
C ASP A 35 -1.21 25.01 3.89
N ASN A 36 -1.60 26.27 4.14
CA ASN A 36 -2.18 27.22 3.20
C ASN A 36 -1.27 28.43 2.88
N SER A 37 0.01 28.41 3.28
CA SER A 37 0.95 29.49 2.94
C SER A 37 1.10 29.64 1.42
N GLN A 38 1.40 30.85 0.93
CA GLN A 38 1.69 31.04 -0.50
C GLN A 38 2.82 30.12 -0.95
N GLY A 39 2.55 29.31 -1.98
CA GLY A 39 3.49 28.30 -2.51
C GLY A 39 3.34 26.90 -1.91
N VAL A 40 2.46 26.69 -0.93
CA VAL A 40 2.13 25.36 -0.37
C VAL A 40 0.77 24.91 -0.90
N LYS A 41 0.71 23.70 -1.46
CA LYS A 41 -0.54 23.06 -1.89
C LYS A 41 -0.86 21.89 -0.96
N ALA A 42 -1.88 22.05 -0.13
CA ALA A 42 -2.52 20.92 0.52
C ALA A 42 -3.19 20.03 -0.54
N LEU A 43 -2.87 18.75 -0.54
CA LEU A 43 -3.41 17.80 -1.51
C LEU A 43 -4.76 17.27 -1.05
N ASN A 44 -5.72 17.21 -1.98
CA ASN A 44 -7.01 16.58 -1.69
C ASN A 44 -6.90 15.05 -1.67
N LEU A 45 -7.95 14.33 -1.25
CA LEU A 45 -7.91 12.87 -1.08
C LEU A 45 -7.51 12.11 -2.37
N ASP A 46 -7.93 12.61 -3.53
CA ASP A 46 -7.61 12.00 -4.82
C ASP A 46 -6.20 12.35 -5.29
N GLU A 47 -5.69 13.53 -4.93
CA GLU A 47 -4.30 13.93 -5.14
C GLU A 47 -3.35 13.20 -4.19
N MET A 48 -3.77 12.95 -2.95
CA MET A 48 -3.03 12.14 -1.97
C MET A 48 -2.87 10.69 -2.45
N LYS A 49 -3.91 10.11 -3.09
CA LYS A 49 -3.79 8.81 -3.78
C LYS A 49 -2.78 8.84 -4.93
N GLN A 50 -2.49 10.01 -5.47
CA GLN A 50 -1.53 10.23 -6.55
C GLN A 50 -0.14 10.62 -6.06
N VAL A 51 0.04 10.95 -4.76
CA VAL A 51 1.38 11.19 -4.20
C VAL A 51 2.16 9.90 -4.19
N LYS A 52 3.26 9.87 -4.95
CA LYS A 52 4.17 8.74 -5.02
C LYS A 52 5.57 9.18 -4.60
N GLY A 53 5.84 9.17 -3.30
CA GLY A 53 7.13 8.62 -2.86
C GLY A 53 7.03 7.12 -3.08
N GLY A 54 7.96 6.50 -3.78
CA GLY A 54 7.68 5.16 -4.26
C GLY A 54 8.83 4.40 -4.87
N TYR A 55 8.56 3.13 -5.03
CA TYR A 55 9.33 2.20 -5.82
C TYR A 55 8.76 2.20 -7.24
N GLN A 56 9.58 1.82 -8.22
CA GLN A 56 9.07 1.48 -9.55
C GLN A 56 8.26 0.19 -9.45
N VAL A 57 7.32 0.01 -10.37
CA VAL A 57 6.55 -1.23 -10.43
C VAL A 57 6.71 -1.90 -11.76
N LEU A 58 7.18 -3.14 -11.73
CA LEU A 58 7.16 -4.02 -12.88
C LEU A 58 5.95 -4.96 -12.78
N THR A 59 5.07 -4.90 -13.77
CA THR A 59 3.95 -5.84 -13.88
C THR A 59 4.27 -6.91 -14.90
N SER A 60 3.97 -8.17 -14.58
CA SER A 60 4.16 -9.28 -15.52
C SER A 60 3.03 -10.29 -15.42
N LYS A 61 2.82 -11.04 -16.50
CA LYS A 61 1.89 -12.17 -16.53
C LYS A 61 2.63 -13.43 -16.13
N LEU A 62 2.12 -14.14 -15.11
CA LEU A 62 2.65 -15.43 -14.67
C LEU A 62 1.79 -16.55 -15.30
N GLY A 63 2.17 -16.96 -16.51
CA GLY A 63 1.40 -17.94 -17.27
C GLY A 63 0.06 -17.38 -17.75
N ASN A 64 -0.96 -18.22 -17.91
CA ASN A 64 -2.23 -17.80 -18.53
C ASN A 64 -3.27 -17.23 -17.56
N SER A 65 -3.15 -17.53 -16.27
CA SER A 65 -4.20 -17.28 -15.27
C SER A 65 -3.75 -16.37 -14.12
N GLU A 66 -2.60 -15.74 -14.21
CA GLU A 66 -2.07 -14.96 -13.10
C GLU A 66 -1.26 -13.74 -13.55
N TYR A 67 -1.34 -12.67 -12.76
CA TYR A 67 -0.51 -11.48 -12.89
C TYR A 67 0.22 -11.20 -11.58
N ILE A 68 1.38 -10.56 -11.70
CA ILE A 68 2.17 -10.04 -10.58
C ILE A 68 2.51 -8.57 -10.81
N ALA A 69 2.51 -7.80 -9.72
CA ALA A 69 3.10 -6.47 -9.65
C ALA A 69 4.26 -6.53 -8.64
N LEU A 70 5.49 -6.21 -9.07
CA LEU A 70 6.70 -6.24 -8.27
C LEU A 70 7.11 -4.83 -7.88
N ALA A 71 7.38 -4.61 -6.60
CA ALA A 71 7.99 -3.39 -6.10
C ALA A 71 9.51 -3.43 -6.35
N ILE A 72 10.01 -2.44 -7.08
CA ILE A 72 11.43 -2.25 -7.40
C ILE A 72 11.90 -0.95 -6.72
N PRO A 73 12.57 -1.04 -5.57
CA PRO A 73 13.07 0.14 -4.88
C PRO A 73 13.99 0.99 -5.76
N ASP A 74 13.86 2.30 -5.61
CA ASP A 74 14.71 3.31 -6.27
C ASP A 74 14.99 4.49 -5.33
N ASN A 75 15.61 5.54 -5.86
CA ASN A 75 15.96 6.73 -5.09
C ASN A 75 14.75 7.54 -4.58
N THR A 76 13.54 7.23 -5.02
CA THR A 76 12.29 7.85 -4.55
C THR A 76 11.55 7.00 -3.52
N THR A 77 12.04 5.78 -3.24
CA THR A 77 11.42 4.87 -2.27
C THR A 77 11.63 5.38 -0.84
N THR A 78 10.55 5.49 -0.09
CA THR A 78 10.59 6.00 1.28
C THR A 78 11.21 4.98 2.25
N TYR A 79 11.79 5.46 3.36
CA TYR A 79 12.32 4.57 4.41
C TYR A 79 11.29 3.56 4.91
N LYS A 80 10.03 3.99 5.08
CA LYS A 80 8.94 3.13 5.53
C LYS A 80 8.62 2.02 4.51
N GLN A 81 8.69 2.30 3.22
CA GLN A 81 8.55 1.29 2.16
C GLN A 81 9.75 0.34 2.14
N LEU A 82 10.98 0.84 2.30
CA LEU A 82 12.17 -0.01 2.42
C LEU A 82 12.06 -0.99 3.60
N VAL A 83 11.63 -0.51 4.78
CA VAL A 83 11.39 -1.38 5.94
C VAL A 83 10.31 -2.42 5.64
N ALA A 84 9.20 -2.01 5.02
CA ALA A 84 8.14 -2.94 4.63
C ALA A 84 8.61 -4.01 3.61
N ILE A 85 9.53 -3.67 2.72
CA ILE A 85 10.11 -4.64 1.77
C ILE A 85 11.11 -5.55 2.47
N TYR A 86 12.04 -4.98 3.25
CA TYR A 86 13.08 -5.70 3.96
C TYR A 86 12.50 -6.74 4.93
N THR A 87 11.47 -6.37 5.69
CA THR A 87 10.83 -7.27 6.67
C THR A 87 10.23 -8.53 6.06
N VAL A 88 9.94 -8.53 4.75
CA VAL A 88 9.42 -9.70 4.03
C VAL A 88 10.51 -10.41 3.23
N THR A 89 11.38 -9.64 2.59
CA THR A 89 12.41 -10.18 1.67
C THR A 89 13.67 -10.65 2.38
N GLY A 90 14.03 -10.03 3.50
CA GLY A 90 15.34 -10.18 4.15
C GLY A 90 16.51 -9.61 3.33
N ASP A 91 16.27 -8.97 2.19
CA ASP A 91 17.29 -8.44 1.30
C ASP A 91 17.63 -6.99 1.66
N ASN A 92 18.80 -6.78 2.26
CA ASN A 92 19.29 -5.44 2.63
C ASN A 92 19.82 -4.64 1.42
N THR A 93 20.04 -5.29 0.28
CA THR A 93 20.47 -4.64 -0.97
C THR A 93 19.31 -4.14 -1.80
N PHE A 94 18.09 -4.63 -1.54
CA PHE A 94 16.87 -4.32 -2.28
C PHE A 94 16.96 -4.58 -3.79
N SER A 95 17.88 -5.48 -4.20
CA SER A 95 18.27 -5.67 -5.59
C SER A 95 18.31 -7.13 -6.03
N ASN A 96 18.26 -8.06 -5.07
CA ASN A 96 18.25 -9.51 -5.31
C ASN A 96 16.83 -10.08 -5.24
N THR A 97 16.01 -9.57 -4.31
CA THR A 97 14.68 -10.12 -4.05
C THR A 97 13.62 -9.02 -4.08
N PHE A 98 12.66 -9.14 -5.00
CA PHE A 98 11.57 -8.16 -5.15
C PHE A 98 10.28 -8.67 -4.51
N LEU A 99 9.63 -7.80 -3.73
CA LEU A 99 8.33 -8.08 -3.12
C LEU A 99 7.21 -7.83 -4.13
N GLY A 100 6.28 -8.77 -4.26
CA GLY A 100 5.20 -8.69 -5.24
C GLY A 100 3.82 -9.04 -4.72
N TYR A 101 2.82 -8.38 -5.31
CA TYR A 101 1.40 -8.69 -5.17
C TYR A 101 0.93 -9.51 -6.37
N THR A 102 0.17 -10.59 -6.14
CA THR A 102 -0.29 -11.50 -7.20
C THR A 102 -1.81 -11.62 -7.22
N VAL A 103 -2.38 -11.70 -8.43
CA VAL A 103 -3.79 -11.98 -8.68
C VAL A 103 -3.89 -13.19 -9.58
N LYS A 104 -4.43 -14.29 -9.08
CA LYS A 104 -4.63 -15.53 -9.83
C LYS A 104 -6.11 -15.81 -10.02
N ARG A 105 -6.51 -16.02 -11.28
CA ARG A 105 -7.84 -16.47 -11.65
C ARG A 105 -7.96 -17.99 -11.55
N ASN A 106 -9.03 -18.43 -10.91
CA ASN A 106 -9.47 -19.82 -10.86
C ASN A 106 -10.90 -19.94 -11.39
N ILE A 107 -11.25 -21.12 -11.93
CA ILE A 107 -12.62 -21.47 -12.29
C ILE A 107 -13.05 -22.57 -11.32
N ALA A 108 -14.09 -22.29 -10.53
CA ALA A 108 -14.70 -23.27 -9.63
C ALA A 108 -16.05 -23.73 -10.19
N ILE A 109 -16.52 -24.88 -9.71
CA ILE A 109 -17.83 -25.45 -10.06
C ILE A 109 -18.73 -25.33 -8.83
N SER A 110 -19.90 -24.71 -8.98
CA SER A 110 -20.89 -24.64 -7.90
C SER A 110 -21.52 -26.01 -7.63
N SER A 111 -22.21 -26.16 -6.50
CA SER A 111 -22.99 -27.37 -6.20
C SER A 111 -24.04 -27.71 -7.27
N SER A 112 -24.48 -26.71 -8.05
CA SER A 112 -25.40 -26.87 -9.19
C SER A 112 -24.72 -27.24 -10.52
N GLY A 113 -23.41 -27.51 -10.52
CA GLY A 113 -22.61 -27.80 -11.72
C GLY A 113 -22.24 -26.56 -12.55
N LYS A 114 -22.70 -25.36 -12.17
CA LYS A 114 -22.41 -24.13 -12.91
C LYS A 114 -21.00 -23.61 -12.60
N PRO A 115 -20.15 -23.35 -13.62
CA PRO A 115 -18.83 -22.78 -13.40
C PRO A 115 -18.91 -21.30 -13.02
N TYR A 116 -18.01 -20.85 -12.16
CA TYR A 116 -17.86 -19.45 -11.76
C TYR A 116 -16.40 -19.07 -11.56
N VAL A 117 -16.11 -17.77 -11.68
CA VAL A 117 -14.75 -17.22 -11.57
C VAL A 117 -14.46 -16.83 -10.13
N LEU A 118 -13.28 -17.21 -9.64
CA LEU A 118 -12.72 -16.79 -8.37
C LEU A 118 -11.34 -16.16 -8.60
N PHE A 119 -11.03 -15.13 -7.83
CA PHE A 119 -9.70 -14.53 -7.80
C PHE A 119 -9.04 -14.80 -6.45
N ASN A 120 -7.84 -15.37 -6.49
CA ASN A 120 -6.99 -15.55 -5.34
C ASN A 120 -5.94 -14.44 -5.33
N TYR A 121 -5.81 -13.77 -4.20
CA TYR A 121 -4.82 -12.73 -3.98
C TYR A 121 -3.68 -13.29 -3.15
N GLY A 122 -2.45 -12.89 -3.46
CA GLY A 122 -1.29 -13.41 -2.78
C GLY A 122 -0.12 -12.46 -2.76
N VAL A 123 0.91 -12.88 -2.02
CA VAL A 123 2.21 -12.24 -1.96
C VAL A 123 3.23 -13.21 -2.54
N ALA A 124 4.16 -12.69 -3.32
CA ALA A 124 5.26 -13.47 -3.88
C ALA A 124 6.57 -12.69 -3.79
N LEU A 125 7.66 -13.43 -3.76
CA LEU A 125 9.02 -12.90 -3.87
C LEU A 125 9.58 -13.33 -5.22
N LEU A 126 10.13 -12.40 -5.99
CA LEU A 126 10.95 -12.73 -7.14
C LEU A 126 12.42 -12.56 -6.76
N ASP A 127 13.09 -13.68 -6.53
CA ASP A 127 14.51 -13.75 -6.29
C ASP A 127 15.27 -13.97 -7.61
N ARG A 128 16.34 -13.22 -7.84
CA ARG A 128 17.08 -13.27 -9.11
C ARG A 128 17.82 -14.58 -9.32
N GLN A 129 18.18 -15.27 -8.25
CA GLN A 129 18.96 -16.50 -8.27
C GLN A 129 18.05 -17.73 -8.27
N THR A 130 16.96 -17.69 -7.51
CA THR A 130 16.11 -18.85 -7.21
C THR A 130 14.70 -18.76 -7.79
N GLY A 131 14.32 -17.61 -8.36
CA GLY A 131 13.05 -17.42 -9.05
C GLY A 131 11.89 -17.03 -8.14
N LEU A 132 10.67 -17.39 -8.54
CA LEU A 132 9.44 -16.96 -7.87
C LEU A 132 9.09 -17.85 -6.68
N HIS A 133 8.95 -17.26 -5.49
CA HIS A 133 8.53 -17.91 -4.25
C HIS A 133 7.21 -17.35 -3.75
N ARG A 134 6.33 -18.21 -3.23
CA ARG A 134 5.03 -17.79 -2.69
C ARG A 134 5.10 -17.57 -1.19
N VAL A 135 4.52 -16.46 -0.75
CA VAL A 135 4.40 -16.12 0.66
C VAL A 135 2.93 -16.29 1.07
N ASN A 136 2.63 -17.41 1.71
CA ASN A 136 1.28 -17.74 2.19
C ASN A 136 1.02 -17.04 3.54
N SER A 137 0.89 -15.72 3.53
CA SER A 137 0.64 -14.92 4.74
C SER A 137 -0.44 -13.88 4.51
N SER A 138 -1.60 -14.08 5.16
CA SER A 138 -2.69 -13.10 5.19
C SER A 138 -2.29 -11.82 5.92
N GLU A 139 -1.41 -11.93 6.92
CA GLU A 139 -0.87 -10.80 7.67
C GLU A 139 -0.10 -9.85 6.74
N ILE A 140 0.83 -10.40 5.94
CA ILE A 140 1.59 -9.60 4.97
C ILE A 140 0.65 -9.05 3.89
N LEU A 141 -0.27 -9.87 3.38
CA LEU A 141 -1.22 -9.44 2.34
C LEU A 141 -2.04 -8.23 2.77
N ASN A 142 -2.51 -8.22 4.03
CA ASN A 142 -3.46 -7.21 4.51
C ASN A 142 -2.80 -6.01 5.18
N ASN A 143 -1.60 -6.18 5.76
CA ASN A 143 -0.98 -5.18 6.63
C ASN A 143 0.34 -4.62 6.10
N ASN A 144 1.03 -5.30 5.17
CA ASN A 144 2.25 -4.75 4.57
C ASN A 144 1.92 -3.53 3.70
N GLN A 145 2.53 -2.38 4.01
CA GLN A 145 2.24 -1.12 3.32
C GLN A 145 2.42 -1.23 1.80
N VAL A 146 3.52 -1.80 1.33
CA VAL A 146 3.84 -1.90 -0.10
C VAL A 146 2.85 -2.81 -0.82
N ILE A 147 2.49 -3.95 -0.20
CA ILE A 147 1.47 -4.84 -0.76
C ILE A 147 0.11 -4.16 -0.86
N LYS A 148 -0.28 -3.35 0.14
CA LYS A 148 -1.54 -2.59 0.09
C LYS A 148 -1.53 -1.56 -1.04
N GLU A 149 -0.44 -0.83 -1.22
CA GLU A 149 -0.26 0.12 -2.31
C GLU A 149 -0.39 -0.56 -3.68
N LEU A 150 0.27 -1.71 -3.86
CA LEU A 150 0.15 -2.53 -5.07
C LEU A 150 -1.27 -3.05 -5.27
N THR A 151 -1.93 -3.51 -4.20
CA THR A 151 -3.33 -3.99 -4.25
C THR A 151 -4.27 -2.89 -4.71
N MET A 152 -4.19 -1.71 -4.09
CA MET A 152 -5.03 -0.55 -4.45
C MET A 152 -4.84 -0.13 -5.91
N LYS A 153 -3.60 -0.24 -6.43
CA LYS A 153 -3.27 0.19 -7.78
C LYS A 153 -3.62 -0.84 -8.86
N TYR A 154 -3.39 -2.12 -8.62
CA TYR A 154 -3.38 -3.14 -9.68
C TYR A 154 -4.49 -4.18 -9.60
N LYS A 155 -5.21 -4.31 -8.48
CA LYS A 155 -6.23 -5.35 -8.31
C LYS A 155 -7.25 -5.36 -9.45
N THR A 156 -7.95 -4.26 -9.66
CA THR A 156 -9.00 -4.15 -10.69
C THR A 156 -8.45 -4.35 -12.10
N GLN A 157 -7.25 -3.82 -12.37
CA GLN A 157 -6.60 -4.00 -13.67
C GLN A 157 -6.29 -5.48 -13.95
N PHE A 158 -5.70 -6.18 -12.98
CA PHE A 158 -5.35 -7.59 -13.14
C PHE A 158 -6.58 -8.49 -13.24
N GLU A 159 -7.62 -8.24 -12.44
CA GLU A 159 -8.91 -8.95 -12.56
C GLU A 159 -9.49 -8.79 -13.97
N SER A 160 -9.53 -7.55 -14.49
CA SER A 160 -10.00 -7.25 -15.84
C SER A 160 -9.18 -7.98 -16.91
N ASN A 161 -7.84 -7.91 -16.83
CA ASN A 161 -6.94 -8.56 -17.78
C ASN A 161 -7.07 -10.09 -17.78
N LEU A 162 -7.51 -10.68 -16.66
CA LEU A 162 -7.76 -12.11 -16.54
C LEU A 162 -9.17 -12.52 -17.00
N GLY A 163 -9.90 -11.62 -17.66
CA GLY A 163 -11.25 -11.87 -18.17
C GLY A 163 -12.37 -11.41 -17.23
N GLY A 164 -12.01 -10.62 -16.20
CA GLY A 164 -12.95 -9.98 -15.29
C GLY A 164 -13.86 -10.93 -14.52
N TRP A 165 -14.85 -10.35 -13.86
CA TRP A 165 -15.97 -11.11 -13.35
C TRP A 165 -17.00 -11.30 -14.47
N THR A 166 -16.99 -12.46 -15.13
CA THR A 166 -18.13 -12.85 -15.97
C THR A 166 -19.18 -13.49 -15.07
N ALA A 167 -20.16 -12.73 -14.58
CA ALA A 167 -21.50 -13.31 -14.48
C ALA A 167 -21.93 -13.58 -15.91
N ARG A 168 -21.63 -14.76 -16.42
CA ARG A 168 -22.16 -15.11 -17.73
C ARG A 168 -23.66 -15.26 -17.55
N ALA A 169 -24.33 -14.24 -18.09
CA ALA A 169 -25.76 -14.09 -18.20
C ALA A 169 -26.39 -15.41 -18.61
N ARG A 170 -27.50 -15.75 -17.94
CA ARG A 170 -28.49 -16.68 -18.48
C ARG A 170 -28.84 -16.17 -19.89
N ARG A 171 -28.44 -16.92 -20.91
CA ARG A 171 -29.15 -16.99 -22.17
C ARG A 171 -29.66 -18.41 -22.28
#